data_AF-A0A6P1YCP5-F1
#
_entry.id   AF-A0A6P1YCP5-F1
#
_cell.length_a   1.000
_cell.length_b   1.000
_cell.length_c   1.000
_cell.angle_alpha   90.00
_cell.angle_beta   90.00
_cell.angle_gamma   90.00
#
_symmetry.space_group_name_H-M   'P 1'
#
loop_
_entity.id
_entity.type
_entity.pdbx_description
1 polymer ?
#
loop_
_entity_poly.entity_id
_entity_poly.type
_entity_poly.pdbx_seq_one_letter_code
_entity_poly.pdbx_strand_id
1 'polypeptide(L)'
;MKKKQHIITKNSTYNINKNSRIICFYTMCNSYHNIILLAKYLKKKREDLIILLGGPQASLTAKLTLETFPWIDIIGIGEGETIIEPLIKALSKQSSISHIQGIAYRENGKVICNPKPNLIKDLDELPFIDYDLVNIEDYDEYVALDVGRGCPYECIYCSTKTFWNRRYRLKSINRIIDEIKHLKNKYNRNKFNFVHDSFVSSKLKILKFCEKILDEGLMIKWTCSARIDNLDEEVIIAMKKAGCTEIFLGIETGSTKLQKDIKKNLKLSRVW
;
A
#
# COMPACT_ATOMS: atom_id res chain seq x y z
N MET A 1 2.52 30.93 -11.39
CA MET A 1 3.53 30.29 -10.51
C MET A 1 3.29 30.46 -9.01
N LYS A 2 2.70 31.56 -8.50
CA LYS A 2 2.53 31.78 -7.03
C LYS A 2 1.48 30.90 -6.31
N LYS A 3 0.45 30.37 -7.00
CA LYS A 3 -0.60 29.55 -6.37
C LYS A 3 -0.20 28.10 -6.01
N LYS A 4 0.79 27.49 -6.68
CA LYS A 4 1.26 26.12 -6.35
C LYS A 4 2.12 26.07 -5.08
N GLN A 5 2.77 27.17 -4.72
CA GLN A 5 3.65 27.26 -3.55
C GLN A 5 2.87 27.32 -2.22
N HIS A 6 1.59 27.72 -2.27
CA HIS A 6 0.72 27.80 -1.10
C HIS A 6 0.14 26.46 -0.63
N ILE A 7 -0.08 25.52 -1.57
CA ILE A 7 -0.58 24.17 -1.23
C ILE A 7 0.51 23.37 -0.52
N ILE A 8 1.77 23.54 -0.94
CA ILE A 8 2.91 22.90 -0.28
C ILE A 8 3.03 23.40 1.15
N THR A 9 2.86 24.70 1.41
CA THR A 9 3.10 25.30 2.75
C THR A 9 2.01 24.99 3.80
N LYS A 10 0.74 24.83 3.40
CA LYS A 10 -0.33 24.49 4.35
C LYS A 10 -0.34 23.00 4.76
N ASN A 11 0.03 22.09 3.86
CA ASN A 11 0.09 20.65 4.18
C ASN A 11 1.50 20.18 4.60
N SER A 12 2.56 20.95 4.34
CA SER A 12 3.92 20.63 4.82
C SER A 12 4.15 20.95 6.30
N THR A 13 3.13 21.45 7.00
CA THR A 13 3.17 21.70 8.44
C THR A 13 2.38 20.65 9.22
N TYR A 14 2.36 19.40 8.74
CA TYR A 14 2.55 18.32 9.71
C TYR A 14 3.82 18.68 10.47
N ASN A 15 3.73 18.80 11.80
CA ASN A 15 4.85 19.15 12.66
C ASN A 15 6.03 18.21 12.39
N ILE A 16 6.84 18.49 11.37
CA ILE A 16 8.19 17.96 11.26
C ILE A 16 8.83 18.58 12.48
N ASN A 17 8.89 17.78 13.55
CA ASN A 17 9.57 18.14 14.77
C ASN A 17 10.90 18.71 14.31
N LYS A 18 11.20 19.97 14.69
CA LYS A 18 12.36 20.69 14.15
C LYS A 18 13.67 19.92 14.36
N ASN A 19 13.66 18.90 15.22
CA ASN A 19 14.79 18.04 15.54
C ASN A 19 14.84 16.71 14.74
N SER A 20 13.86 16.37 13.91
CA SER A 20 13.91 15.15 13.09
C SER A 20 15.10 15.21 12.14
N ARG A 21 15.95 14.18 12.15
CA ARG A 21 17.10 14.02 11.24
C ARG A 21 16.80 13.07 10.08
N ILE A 22 15.73 12.29 10.17
CA ILE A 22 15.32 11.34 9.14
C ILE A 22 13.88 11.66 8.75
N ILE A 23 13.61 11.77 7.45
CA ILE A 23 12.26 11.97 6.91
C ILE A 23 11.99 10.86 5.90
N CYS A 24 10.92 10.12 6.16
CA CYS A 24 10.50 8.99 5.33
C CYS A 24 9.23 9.37 4.55
N PHE A 25 9.25 9.17 3.24
CA PHE A 25 8.07 9.38 2.39
C PHE A 25 7.62 8.08 1.74
N TYR A 26 6.33 7.77 1.87
CA TYR A 26 5.69 6.76 1.05
C TYR A 26 5.30 7.33 -0.32
N THR A 27 5.64 6.62 -1.39
CA THR A 27 5.45 7.09 -2.77
C THR A 27 4.66 6.09 -3.61
N MET A 28 3.58 6.61 -4.20
CA MET A 28 2.85 5.99 -5.31
C MET A 28 3.11 6.81 -6.57
N CYS A 29 2.74 6.28 -7.74
CA CYS A 29 2.96 6.95 -9.02
C CYS A 29 2.38 8.40 -9.03
N ASN A 30 1.20 8.59 -8.45
CA ASN A 30 0.53 9.89 -8.38
C ASN A 30 1.14 10.87 -7.35
N SER A 31 1.80 10.40 -6.29
CA SER A 31 2.42 11.26 -5.27
C SER A 31 3.90 11.51 -5.50
N TYR A 32 4.58 10.63 -6.24
CA TYR A 32 6.03 10.59 -6.38
C TYR A 32 6.64 11.91 -6.84
N HIS A 33 6.12 12.54 -7.90
CA HIS A 33 6.66 13.79 -8.42
C HIS A 33 6.60 14.95 -7.41
N ASN A 34 5.51 15.03 -6.62
CA ASN A 34 5.36 16.04 -5.57
C ASN A 34 6.34 15.79 -4.42
N ILE A 35 6.53 14.52 -4.04
CA ILE A 35 7.49 14.13 -3.00
C ILE A 35 8.93 14.42 -3.41
N ILE A 36 9.33 14.17 -4.65
CA ILE A 36 10.68 14.50 -5.15
C ILE A 36 10.95 16.01 -5.04
N LEU A 37 9.98 16.85 -5.38
CA LEU A 37 10.12 18.31 -5.27
C LEU A 37 10.14 18.79 -3.81
N LEU A 38 9.30 18.20 -2.96
CA LEU A 38 9.28 18.49 -1.52
C LEU A 38 10.60 18.10 -0.87
N ALA A 39 11.12 16.91 -1.16
CA ALA A 39 12.40 16.44 -0.67
C ALA A 39 13.55 17.39 -1.05
N LYS A 40 13.57 17.88 -2.29
CA LYS A 40 14.53 18.90 -2.74
C LYS A 40 14.46 20.17 -1.91
N TYR A 41 13.23 20.65 -1.66
CA TYR A 41 13.01 21.84 -0.86
C TYR A 41 13.50 21.65 0.59
N LEU A 42 13.22 20.49 1.18
CA LEU A 42 13.63 20.17 2.55
C LEU A 42 15.16 20.10 2.68
N LYS A 43 15.84 19.38 1.77
CA LYS A 43 17.32 19.32 1.74
C LYS A 43 17.96 20.70 1.57
N LYS A 44 17.36 21.59 0.76
CA LYS A 44 17.84 22.99 0.64
C LYS A 44 17.71 23.79 1.94
N LYS A 45 16.75 23.45 2.80
CA LYS A 45 16.55 24.10 4.09
C LYS A 45 17.43 23.50 5.19
N ARG A 46 17.71 22.20 5.11
CA ARG A 46 18.49 21.44 6.07
C ARG A 46 19.24 20.31 5.35
N GLU A 47 20.53 20.51 5.12
CA GLU A 47 21.37 19.55 4.39
C GLU A 47 21.64 18.28 5.21
N ASP A 48 21.53 18.37 6.54
CA ASP A 48 21.73 17.27 7.51
C ASP A 48 20.60 16.23 7.52
N LEU A 49 19.45 16.53 6.88
CA LEU A 49 18.33 15.61 6.79
C LEU A 49 18.71 14.36 5.99
N ILE A 50 18.28 13.19 6.42
CA ILE A 50 18.31 11.97 5.64
C ILE A 50 16.92 11.74 5.08
N ILE A 51 16.79 11.76 3.75
CA ILE A 51 15.54 11.53 3.04
C ILE A 51 15.48 10.08 2.55
N LEU A 52 14.52 9.35 3.09
CA LEU A 52 14.16 8.00 2.69
C LEU A 52 12.87 8.02 1.88
N LEU A 53 12.86 7.36 0.72
CA LEU A 53 11.62 7.03 0.00
C LEU A 53 11.27 5.56 0.17
N GLY A 54 9.98 5.25 0.21
CA GLY A 54 9.45 3.89 0.15
C GLY A 54 8.19 3.81 -0.70
N GLY A 55 7.61 2.62 -0.77
CA GLY A 55 6.38 2.36 -1.51
C GLY A 55 6.60 1.90 -2.96
N PRO A 56 5.50 1.58 -3.67
CA PRO A 56 5.55 0.88 -4.96
C PRO A 56 6.33 1.62 -6.03
N GLN A 57 6.18 2.95 -6.12
CA GLN A 57 6.86 3.74 -7.15
C GLN A 57 8.37 3.76 -6.90
N ALA A 58 8.81 4.22 -5.72
CA ALA A 58 10.23 4.29 -5.39
C ALA A 58 10.92 2.92 -5.47
N SER A 59 10.24 1.85 -5.09
CA SER A 59 10.80 0.48 -5.20
C SER A 59 11.09 0.07 -6.65
N LEU A 60 10.18 0.39 -7.58
CA LEU A 60 10.33 0.01 -8.99
C LEU A 60 11.32 0.91 -9.74
N THR A 61 11.52 2.15 -9.29
CA THR A 61 12.44 3.11 -9.91
C THR A 61 13.69 3.39 -9.09
N ALA A 62 14.02 2.55 -8.10
CA ALA A 62 15.00 2.88 -7.06
C ALA A 62 16.35 3.37 -7.61
N LYS A 63 16.96 2.59 -8.51
CA LYS A 63 18.24 2.94 -9.12
C LYS A 63 18.16 4.26 -9.89
N LEU A 64 17.22 4.38 -10.83
CA LEU A 64 17.02 5.57 -11.65
C LEU A 64 16.74 6.82 -10.79
N THR A 65 15.98 6.65 -9.71
CA THR A 65 15.65 7.73 -8.76
C THR A 65 16.91 8.25 -8.10
N LEU A 66 17.77 7.35 -7.60
CA LEU A 66 19.02 7.75 -6.96
C LEU A 66 20.04 8.32 -7.97
N GLU A 67 20.09 7.80 -9.19
CA GLU A 67 20.95 8.37 -10.23
C GLU A 67 20.50 9.78 -10.64
N THR A 68 19.19 10.05 -10.65
CA THR A 68 18.62 11.31 -11.13
C THR A 68 18.54 12.39 -10.05
N PHE A 69 18.24 12.03 -8.79
CA PHE A 69 17.87 12.99 -7.75
C PHE A 69 18.82 12.93 -6.54
N PRO A 70 19.91 13.74 -6.53
CA PRO A 70 20.96 13.66 -5.49
C PRO A 70 20.49 14.01 -4.07
N TRP A 71 19.34 14.67 -3.92
CA TRP A 71 18.74 15.02 -2.62
C TRP A 71 17.92 13.89 -1.98
N ILE A 72 17.78 12.74 -2.64
CA ILE A 72 17.19 11.52 -2.08
C ILE A 72 18.34 10.63 -1.60
N ASP A 73 18.40 10.28 -0.33
CA ASP A 73 19.56 9.57 0.23
C ASP A 73 19.41 8.06 0.14
N ILE A 74 18.23 7.54 0.49
CA ILE A 74 17.97 6.10 0.61
C ILE A 74 16.59 5.77 0.02
N ILE A 75 16.43 4.58 -0.54
CA ILE A 75 15.15 4.04 -1.00
C ILE A 75 14.94 2.66 -0.40
N GLY A 76 13.82 2.45 0.29
CA GLY A 76 13.32 1.13 0.68
C GLY A 76 12.61 0.44 -0.49
N ILE A 77 12.96 -0.81 -0.75
CA ILE A 77 12.51 -1.64 -1.86
C ILE A 77 11.70 -2.82 -1.32
N GLY A 78 10.39 -2.80 -1.54
CA GLY A 78 9.47 -3.85 -1.10
C GLY A 78 8.68 -3.48 0.16
N GLU A 79 8.50 -4.43 1.06
CA GLU A 79 7.71 -4.28 2.28
C GLU A 79 8.49 -3.53 3.36
N GLY A 80 7.95 -2.41 3.83
CA GLY A 80 8.64 -1.49 4.73
C GLY A 80 8.88 -2.06 6.13
N GLU A 81 8.05 -3.02 6.56
CA GLU A 81 8.09 -3.60 7.90
C GLU A 81 9.41 -4.30 8.20
N THR A 82 10.03 -4.92 7.19
CA THR A 82 11.34 -5.59 7.36
C THR A 82 12.54 -4.65 7.16
N ILE A 83 12.29 -3.42 6.70
CA ILE A 83 13.32 -2.46 6.30
C ILE A 83 13.45 -1.33 7.31
N ILE A 84 12.33 -0.75 7.74
CA ILE A 84 12.32 0.54 8.43
C ILE A 84 13.00 0.47 9.79
N GLU A 85 12.71 -0.56 10.59
CA GLU A 85 13.27 -0.70 11.93
C GLU A 85 14.80 -0.91 11.91
N PRO A 86 15.37 -1.89 11.17
CA PRO A 86 16.82 -2.06 11.12
C PRO A 86 17.52 -0.85 10.51
N LEU A 87 16.91 -0.20 9.52
CA LEU A 87 17.48 0.99 8.89
C LEU A 87 17.55 2.16 9.85
N ILE A 88 16.45 2.48 10.54
CA ILE A 88 16.44 3.57 11.53
C ILE A 88 17.43 3.27 12.65
N LYS A 89 17.48 2.04 13.17
CA LYS A 89 18.47 1.63 14.18
C LYS A 89 19.92 1.85 13.73
N ALA A 90 20.25 1.46 12.50
CA ALA A 90 21.58 1.65 11.95
C ALA A 90 21.92 3.14 11.77
N LEU A 91 21.00 3.92 11.20
CA LEU A 91 21.18 5.37 10.99
C LEU A 91 21.33 6.14 12.31
N SER A 92 20.53 5.81 13.33
CA SER A 92 20.62 6.43 14.66
C SER A 92 21.96 6.14 15.36
N LYS A 93 22.57 4.97 15.09
CA LYS A 93 23.88 4.57 15.62
C LYS A 93 25.05 4.93 14.70
N GLN A 94 24.78 5.60 13.57
CA GLN A 94 25.79 5.88 12.53
C GLN A 94 26.56 4.62 12.09
N SER A 95 25.87 3.48 12.08
CA SER A 95 26.43 2.19 11.69
C SER A 95 26.22 1.93 10.19
N SER A 96 26.99 1.02 9.63
CA SER A 96 26.83 0.63 8.22
C SER A 96 25.43 0.08 7.94
N ILE A 97 24.85 0.48 6.81
CA ILE A 97 23.56 -0.01 6.30
C ILE A 97 23.73 -1.08 5.21
N SER A 98 24.97 -1.42 4.83
CA SER A 98 25.26 -2.27 3.66
C SER A 98 24.72 -3.69 3.77
N HIS A 99 24.44 -4.18 4.98
CA HIS A 99 23.90 -5.51 5.24
C HIS A 99 22.35 -5.55 5.23
N ILE A 100 21.68 -4.41 5.19
CA ILE A 100 20.21 -4.34 5.26
C ILE A 100 19.64 -4.71 3.90
N GLN A 101 18.81 -5.75 3.84
CA GLN A 101 18.14 -6.13 2.60
C GLN A 101 17.08 -5.11 2.21
N GLY A 102 16.83 -4.96 0.91
CA GLY A 102 15.74 -4.12 0.41
C GLY A 102 16.00 -2.64 0.53
N ILE A 103 17.25 -2.20 0.49
CA ILE A 103 17.56 -0.78 0.37
C ILE A 103 18.40 -0.49 -0.87
N ALA A 104 18.24 0.69 -1.44
CA ALA A 104 19.19 1.29 -2.35
C ALA A 104 19.66 2.63 -1.80
N TYR A 105 20.94 2.92 -1.98
CA TYR A 105 21.61 4.12 -1.46
C TYR A 105 22.83 4.48 -2.32
N ARG A 106 23.49 5.59 -2.02
CA ARG A 106 24.76 5.96 -2.65
C ARG A 106 25.93 5.74 -1.71
N GLU A 107 26.99 5.15 -2.25
CA GLU A 107 28.28 5.02 -1.59
C GLU A 107 29.38 5.29 -2.61
N ASN A 108 30.35 6.14 -2.27
CA ASN A 108 31.46 6.53 -3.15
C ASN A 108 31.01 6.98 -4.56
N GLY A 109 29.91 7.75 -4.62
CA GLY A 109 29.34 8.27 -5.87
C GLY A 109 28.60 7.24 -6.74
N LYS A 110 28.49 5.98 -6.30
CA LYS A 110 27.78 4.91 -7.03
C LYS A 110 26.50 4.53 -6.31
N VAL A 111 25.47 4.19 -7.07
CA VAL A 111 24.23 3.63 -6.53
C VAL A 111 24.42 2.14 -6.26
N ILE A 112 24.20 1.75 -5.00
CA ILE A 112 24.20 0.37 -4.54
C ILE A 112 22.75 -0.03 -4.29
N CYS A 113 22.35 -1.19 -4.82
CA CYS A 113 21.06 -1.81 -4.56
C CYS A 113 21.30 -3.14 -3.85
N ASN A 114 20.92 -3.21 -2.57
CA ASN A 114 20.99 -4.45 -1.82
C ASN A 114 19.92 -5.44 -2.31
N PRO A 115 20.12 -6.76 -2.12
CA PRO A 115 19.14 -7.76 -2.52
C PRO A 115 17.75 -7.47 -1.95
N LYS A 116 16.70 -7.68 -2.77
CA LYS A 116 15.30 -7.51 -2.34
C LYS A 116 14.96 -8.58 -1.28
N PRO A 117 14.30 -8.22 -0.15
CA PRO A 117 13.88 -9.20 0.83
C PRO A 117 12.78 -10.09 0.25
N ASN A 118 12.62 -11.27 0.84
CA ASN A 118 11.43 -12.08 0.59
C ASN A 118 10.18 -11.33 1.02
N LEU A 119 9.08 -11.57 0.32
CA LEU A 119 7.77 -11.12 0.78
C LEU A 119 7.42 -11.79 2.11
N ILE A 120 6.83 -11.00 3.01
CA ILE A 120 6.33 -11.45 4.31
C ILE A 120 5.34 -12.60 4.09
N LYS A 121 5.62 -13.78 4.62
CA LYS A 121 4.80 -14.96 4.29
C LYS A 121 3.45 -14.90 4.99
N ASP A 122 3.48 -14.65 6.29
CA ASP A 122 2.29 -14.56 7.13
C ASP A 122 2.03 -13.09 7.51
N LEU A 123 0.89 -12.57 7.08
CA LEU A 123 0.50 -11.19 7.39
C LEU A 123 -0.09 -11.05 8.79
N ASP A 124 -0.40 -12.17 9.47
CA ASP A 124 -0.94 -12.17 10.82
C ASP A 124 0.13 -11.86 11.88
N GLU A 125 1.42 -12.09 11.55
CA GLU A 125 2.57 -11.72 12.37
C GLU A 125 2.76 -10.20 12.48
N LEU A 126 2.13 -9.42 11.59
CA LEU A 126 2.20 -7.98 11.63
C LEU A 126 1.39 -7.42 12.82
N PRO A 127 1.88 -6.34 13.47
CA PRO A 127 1.10 -5.67 14.50
C PRO A 127 -0.19 -5.09 13.92
N PHE A 128 -1.14 -4.80 14.79
CA PHE A 128 -2.32 -4.01 14.40
C PHE A 128 -1.83 -2.63 13.95
N ILE A 129 -2.47 -2.06 12.93
CA ILE A 129 -2.17 -0.69 12.52
C ILE A 129 -2.51 0.24 13.69
N ASP A 130 -1.56 1.10 14.06
CA ASP A 130 -1.76 2.08 15.10
C ASP A 130 -2.50 3.30 14.54
N TYR A 131 -3.82 3.30 14.69
CA TYR A 131 -4.67 4.42 14.26
C TYR A 131 -4.59 5.62 15.21
N ASP A 132 -3.91 5.54 16.37
CA ASP A 132 -3.71 6.72 17.24
C ASP A 132 -2.72 7.73 16.62
N LEU A 133 -1.91 7.30 15.64
CA LEU A 133 -0.94 8.15 14.93
C LEU A 133 -1.60 9.09 13.92
N VAL A 134 -2.89 8.92 13.65
CA VAL A 134 -3.68 9.74 12.74
C VAL A 134 -4.94 10.21 13.45
N ASN A 135 -5.47 11.36 13.07
CA ASN A 135 -6.80 11.73 13.53
C ASN A 135 -7.83 10.91 12.75
N ILE A 136 -8.32 9.82 13.34
CA ILE A 136 -9.28 8.94 12.68
C ILE A 136 -10.61 9.65 12.34
N GLU A 137 -10.88 10.79 12.99
CA GLU A 137 -12.02 11.67 12.68
C GLU A 137 -11.86 12.45 11.38
N ASP A 138 -10.62 12.66 10.91
CA ASP A 138 -10.35 13.31 9.63
C ASP A 138 -10.60 12.38 8.43
N TYR A 139 -10.76 11.08 8.68
CA TYR A 139 -11.14 10.13 7.63
C TYR A 139 -12.62 10.28 7.32
N ASP A 140 -12.95 10.13 6.04
CA ASP A 140 -14.33 9.93 5.59
C ASP A 140 -14.99 8.79 6.38
N GLU A 141 -16.29 8.62 6.19
CA GLU A 141 -17.08 7.62 6.88
C GLU A 141 -16.48 6.20 6.87
N TYR A 142 -15.69 5.86 5.83
CA TYR A 142 -15.00 4.57 5.68
C TYR A 142 -13.52 4.65 6.11
N VAL A 143 -13.14 3.79 7.05
CA VAL A 143 -11.74 3.63 7.48
C VAL A 143 -11.04 2.59 6.61
N ALA A 144 -9.83 2.88 6.16
CA ALA A 144 -9.01 1.93 5.43
C ALA A 144 -8.55 0.79 6.35
N LEU A 145 -8.77 -0.46 5.93
CA LEU A 145 -8.32 -1.67 6.61
C LEU A 145 -7.49 -2.52 5.65
N ASP A 146 -6.21 -2.75 5.96
CA ASP A 146 -5.35 -3.68 5.22
C ASP A 146 -5.81 -5.11 5.48
N VAL A 147 -6.39 -5.76 4.48
CA VAL A 147 -6.86 -7.16 4.59
C VAL A 147 -5.92 -8.15 3.88
N GLY A 148 -4.91 -7.65 3.18
CA GLY A 148 -3.97 -8.47 2.43
C GLY A 148 -3.31 -7.73 1.27
N ARG A 149 -2.42 -8.42 0.57
CA ARG A 149 -1.47 -7.81 -0.37
C ARG A 149 -1.30 -8.67 -1.63
N GLY A 150 -1.21 -7.99 -2.76
CA GLY A 150 -0.84 -8.58 -4.04
C GLY A 150 -1.98 -9.22 -4.80
N CYS A 151 -1.66 -9.68 -6.01
CA CYS A 151 -2.63 -10.07 -7.03
C CYS A 151 -2.03 -11.18 -7.90
N PRO A 152 -2.75 -12.27 -8.20
CA PRO A 152 -2.16 -13.42 -8.91
C PRO A 152 -2.09 -13.24 -10.44
N TYR A 153 -2.74 -12.21 -10.97
CA TYR A 153 -2.89 -11.97 -12.41
C TYR A 153 -1.66 -11.29 -13.03
N GLU A 154 -1.59 -11.27 -14.37
CA GLU A 154 -0.39 -10.87 -15.12
C GLU A 154 -0.54 -9.60 -15.97
N CYS A 155 -1.61 -8.82 -15.75
CA CYS A 155 -1.95 -7.61 -16.51
C CYS A 155 -0.74 -6.71 -16.74
N ILE A 156 -0.41 -6.43 -18.01
CA ILE A 156 0.92 -5.86 -18.34
C ILE A 156 1.13 -4.43 -17.88
N TYR A 157 0.05 -3.66 -17.77
CA TYR A 157 0.05 -2.27 -17.31
C TYR A 157 0.16 -2.13 -15.79
N CYS A 158 -0.03 -3.22 -15.04
CA CYS A 158 -0.20 -3.16 -13.59
C CYS A 158 1.12 -3.42 -12.86
N SER A 159 1.58 -2.44 -12.07
CA SER A 159 2.81 -2.53 -11.28
C SER A 159 2.72 -3.57 -10.14
N THR A 160 1.52 -3.84 -9.63
CA THR A 160 1.23 -4.84 -8.59
C THR A 160 1.85 -6.20 -8.91
N LYS A 161 1.82 -6.65 -10.18
CA LYS A 161 2.38 -7.96 -10.55
C LYS A 161 3.88 -8.04 -10.29
N THR A 162 4.60 -6.95 -10.57
CA THR A 162 6.06 -6.85 -10.43
C THR A 162 6.44 -6.60 -8.98
N PHE A 163 5.68 -5.73 -8.30
CA PHE A 163 5.96 -5.38 -6.91
C PHE A 163 5.77 -6.59 -5.99
N TRP A 164 4.65 -7.30 -6.13
CA TRP A 164 4.26 -8.45 -5.30
C TRP A 164 4.61 -9.82 -5.91
N ASN A 165 5.36 -9.87 -7.01
CA ASN A 165 5.74 -11.12 -7.70
C ASN A 165 4.55 -12.06 -7.96
N ARG A 166 3.39 -11.49 -8.31
CA ARG A 166 2.11 -12.19 -8.52
C ARG A 166 1.66 -13.06 -7.32
N ARG A 167 2.09 -12.72 -6.11
CA ARG A 167 1.67 -13.43 -4.89
C ARG A 167 0.44 -12.77 -4.31
N TYR A 168 -0.64 -13.54 -4.21
CA TYR A 168 -1.85 -13.19 -3.47
C TYR A 168 -1.70 -13.67 -2.03
N ARG A 169 -1.70 -12.75 -1.08
CA ARG A 169 -1.62 -13.03 0.36
C ARG A 169 -2.77 -12.33 1.06
N LEU A 170 -3.44 -13.06 1.92
CA LEU A 170 -4.53 -12.54 2.74
C LEU A 170 -4.15 -12.74 4.20
N LYS A 171 -4.50 -11.79 5.06
CA LYS A 171 -4.57 -12.06 6.50
C LYS A 171 -5.55 -13.21 6.75
N SER A 172 -5.42 -13.93 7.86
CA SER A 172 -6.45 -14.91 8.21
C SER A 172 -7.79 -14.21 8.43
N ILE A 173 -8.88 -14.94 8.21
CA ILE A 173 -10.23 -14.41 8.42
C ILE A 173 -10.39 -13.96 9.87
N ASN A 174 -9.92 -14.76 10.84
CA ASN A 174 -9.97 -14.39 12.26
C ASN A 174 -9.20 -13.10 12.52
N ARG A 175 -8.01 -12.94 11.92
CA ARG A 175 -7.24 -11.71 12.06
C ARG A 175 -7.98 -10.48 11.53
N ILE A 176 -8.62 -10.58 10.37
CA ILE A 176 -9.43 -9.49 9.81
C ILE A 176 -10.60 -9.15 10.74
N ILE A 177 -11.27 -10.17 11.28
CA ILE A 177 -12.39 -10.02 12.23
C ILE A 177 -11.94 -9.33 13.52
N ASP A 178 -10.78 -9.69 14.06
CA ASP A 178 -10.22 -9.10 15.26
C ASP A 178 -9.85 -7.62 15.05
N GLU A 179 -9.27 -7.28 13.90
CA GLU A 179 -8.99 -5.87 13.55
C GLU A 179 -10.29 -5.06 13.36
N ILE A 180 -11.34 -5.63 12.78
CA ILE A 180 -12.67 -5.01 12.69
C ILE A 180 -13.24 -4.75 14.09
N LYS A 181 -13.21 -5.75 14.98
CA LYS A 181 -13.69 -5.62 16.37
C LYS A 181 -12.89 -4.57 17.13
N HIS A 182 -11.57 -4.54 16.96
CA HIS A 182 -10.72 -3.52 17.56
C HIS A 182 -11.09 -2.11 17.08
N LEU A 183 -11.28 -1.92 15.77
CA LEU A 183 -11.67 -0.62 15.21
C LEU A 183 -13.04 -0.16 15.70
N LYS A 184 -13.98 -1.10 15.83
CA LYS A 184 -15.32 -0.84 16.39
C LYS A 184 -15.25 -0.46 17.87
N ASN A 185 -14.53 -1.23 18.68
CA ASN A 185 -14.51 -1.05 20.13
C ASN A 185 -13.69 0.17 20.57
N LYS A 186 -12.53 0.40 19.94
CA LYS A 186 -11.62 1.49 20.33
C LYS A 186 -11.99 2.82 19.69
N TYR A 187 -12.44 2.82 18.43
CA TYR A 187 -12.65 4.06 17.66
C TYR A 187 -14.09 4.28 17.18
N ASN A 188 -15.03 3.41 17.58
CA ASN A 188 -16.43 3.47 17.16
C ASN A 188 -16.63 3.46 15.63
N ARG A 189 -15.82 2.67 14.91
CA ARG A 189 -15.87 2.57 13.44
C ARG A 189 -16.52 1.27 12.99
N ASN A 190 -17.45 1.37 12.04
CA ASN A 190 -18.20 0.24 11.50
C ASN A 190 -18.30 0.24 9.96
N LYS A 191 -17.62 1.18 9.29
CA LYS A 191 -17.52 1.22 7.83
C LYS A 191 -16.07 1.15 7.40
N PHE A 192 -15.76 0.25 6.47
CA PHE A 192 -14.39 -0.09 6.12
C PHE A 192 -14.16 -0.09 4.61
N ASN A 193 -13.08 0.53 4.17
CA ASN A 193 -12.54 0.30 2.83
C ASN A 193 -11.49 -0.80 2.95
N PHE A 194 -11.78 -1.99 2.42
CA PHE A 194 -10.83 -3.09 2.45
C PHE A 194 -9.75 -2.90 1.40
N VAL A 195 -8.57 -2.55 1.89
CA VAL A 195 -7.37 -2.30 1.09
C VAL A 195 -6.73 -3.64 0.74
N HIS A 196 -6.84 -4.01 -0.54
CA HIS A 196 -6.17 -5.16 -1.13
C HIS A 196 -6.21 -5.04 -2.66
N ASP A 197 -5.14 -5.45 -3.35
CA ASP A 197 -5.05 -5.40 -4.81
C ASP A 197 -6.07 -6.32 -5.56
N SER A 198 -6.56 -7.39 -4.92
CA SER A 198 -7.55 -8.31 -5.48
C SER A 198 -8.16 -9.21 -4.41
N PHE A 199 -8.86 -8.60 -3.44
CA PHE A 199 -9.42 -9.27 -2.26
C PHE A 199 -10.22 -10.54 -2.61
N VAL A 200 -11.07 -10.44 -3.63
CA VAL A 200 -12.01 -11.48 -4.08
C VAL A 200 -11.34 -12.50 -5.03
N SER A 201 -10.02 -12.64 -5.04
CA SER A 201 -9.32 -13.63 -5.91
C SER A 201 -9.65 -15.10 -5.59
N SER A 202 -10.20 -15.39 -4.41
CA SER A 202 -10.54 -16.75 -3.99
C SER A 202 -11.97 -16.82 -3.51
N LYS A 203 -12.85 -17.46 -4.31
CA LYS A 203 -14.25 -17.72 -3.97
C LYS A 203 -14.40 -18.41 -2.60
N LEU A 204 -13.58 -19.44 -2.34
CA LEU A 204 -13.61 -20.13 -1.05
C LEU A 204 -13.30 -19.19 0.13
N LYS A 205 -12.28 -18.34 0.03
CA LYS A 205 -11.90 -17.44 1.12
C LYS A 205 -12.94 -16.34 1.34
N ILE A 206 -13.49 -15.76 0.28
CA ILE A 206 -14.50 -14.70 0.42
C ILE A 206 -15.81 -15.23 1.00
N LEU A 207 -16.25 -16.43 0.61
CA LEU A 207 -17.45 -17.04 1.17
C LEU A 207 -17.29 -17.34 2.67
N LYS A 208 -16.15 -17.93 3.07
CA LYS A 208 -15.82 -18.15 4.48
C LYS A 208 -15.72 -16.85 5.29
N PHE A 209 -15.20 -15.79 4.68
CA PHE A 209 -15.17 -14.47 5.32
C PHE A 209 -16.58 -13.93 5.55
N CYS A 210 -17.45 -14.01 4.53
CA CYS A 210 -18.83 -13.56 4.63
C CYS A 210 -19.63 -14.35 5.67
N GLU A 211 -19.47 -15.68 5.69
CA GLU A 211 -20.04 -16.58 6.70
C GLU A 211 -19.58 -16.15 8.11
N LYS A 212 -18.28 -15.96 8.32
CA LYS A 212 -17.73 -15.54 9.61
C LYS A 212 -18.25 -14.18 10.08
N ILE A 213 -18.46 -13.22 9.19
CA ILE A 213 -19.07 -11.93 9.53
C ILE A 213 -20.50 -12.11 10.07
N LEU A 214 -21.27 -12.99 9.44
CA LEU A 214 -22.65 -13.29 9.83
C LEU A 214 -22.73 -14.06 11.14
N ASP A 215 -21.88 -15.09 11.31
CA ASP A 215 -21.81 -15.90 12.53
C ASP A 215 -21.45 -15.07 13.77
N GLU A 216 -20.57 -14.07 13.60
CA GLU A 216 -20.17 -13.15 14.66
C GLU A 216 -21.19 -12.02 14.89
N GLY A 217 -22.28 -11.95 14.11
CA GLY A 217 -23.29 -10.90 14.20
C GLY A 217 -22.72 -9.50 13.92
N LEU A 218 -21.66 -9.39 13.10
CA LEU A 218 -20.96 -8.13 12.88
C LEU A 218 -21.74 -7.22 11.93
N MET A 219 -22.41 -6.23 12.51
CA MET A 219 -23.08 -5.17 11.78
C MET A 219 -22.06 -4.13 11.26
N ILE A 220 -21.51 -4.38 10.07
CA ILE A 220 -20.54 -3.50 9.39
C ILE A 220 -20.97 -3.16 7.96
N LYS A 221 -20.38 -2.11 7.40
CA LYS A 221 -20.40 -1.83 5.95
C LYS A 221 -18.99 -1.90 5.41
N TRP A 222 -18.80 -2.45 4.23
CA TRP A 222 -17.47 -2.47 3.63
C TRP A 222 -17.49 -2.37 2.11
N THR A 223 -16.37 -1.87 1.58
CA THR A 223 -16.12 -1.77 0.15
C THR A 223 -14.84 -2.52 -0.20
N CYS A 224 -14.72 -2.97 -1.45
CA CYS A 224 -13.51 -3.63 -1.93
C CYS A 224 -13.28 -3.40 -3.43
N SER A 225 -12.09 -3.78 -3.91
CA SER A 225 -11.85 -3.98 -5.33
C SER A 225 -11.99 -5.46 -5.70
N ALA A 226 -12.52 -5.72 -6.89
CA ALA A 226 -12.64 -7.08 -7.42
C ALA A 226 -12.40 -7.10 -8.93
N ARG A 227 -12.02 -8.27 -9.43
CA ARG A 227 -12.15 -8.57 -10.85
C ARG A 227 -13.48 -9.24 -11.09
N ILE A 228 -14.15 -8.84 -12.16
CA ILE A 228 -15.49 -9.33 -12.50
C ILE A 228 -15.55 -10.84 -12.77
N ASP A 229 -14.46 -11.44 -13.24
CA ASP A 229 -14.37 -12.89 -13.48
C ASP A 229 -14.41 -13.73 -12.21
N ASN A 230 -14.09 -13.14 -11.05
CA ASN A 230 -14.17 -13.77 -9.72
C ASN A 230 -15.51 -13.56 -9.02
N LEU A 231 -16.43 -12.81 -9.64
CA LEU A 231 -17.76 -12.57 -9.12
C LEU A 231 -18.76 -13.48 -9.84
N ASP A 232 -19.55 -14.18 -9.05
CA ASP A 232 -20.77 -14.84 -9.47
C ASP A 232 -21.90 -14.49 -8.51
N GLU A 233 -23.11 -14.92 -8.83
CA GLU A 233 -24.31 -14.58 -8.07
C GLU A 233 -24.20 -15.00 -6.60
N GLU A 234 -23.67 -16.20 -6.33
CA GLU A 234 -23.46 -16.71 -4.98
C GLU A 234 -22.53 -15.79 -4.17
N VAL A 235 -21.37 -15.44 -4.74
CA VAL A 235 -20.40 -14.54 -4.10
C VAL A 235 -21.02 -13.17 -3.84
N ILE A 236 -21.72 -12.58 -4.82
CA ILE A 236 -22.33 -11.26 -4.67
C ILE A 236 -23.41 -11.27 -3.58
N ILE A 237 -24.27 -12.29 -3.55
CA ILE A 237 -25.31 -12.43 -2.52
C ILE A 237 -24.68 -12.58 -1.13
N ALA A 238 -23.64 -13.41 -0.99
CA ALA A 238 -22.93 -13.58 0.27
C ALA A 238 -22.28 -12.28 0.74
N MET A 239 -21.57 -11.58 -0.15
CA MET A 239 -20.95 -10.28 0.12
C MET A 239 -21.99 -9.25 0.55
N LYS A 240 -23.14 -9.18 -0.14
CA LYS A 240 -24.23 -8.25 0.19
C LYS A 240 -24.80 -8.53 1.58
N LYS A 241 -25.06 -9.80 1.91
CA LYS A 241 -25.54 -10.21 3.24
C LYS A 241 -24.54 -9.86 4.33
N ALA A 242 -23.24 -10.03 4.07
CA ALA A 242 -22.15 -9.69 4.97
C ALA A 242 -21.79 -8.18 5.02
N GLY A 243 -22.60 -7.30 4.42
CA GLY A 243 -22.42 -5.85 4.54
C GLY A 243 -21.60 -5.16 3.45
N CYS A 244 -21.26 -5.85 2.34
CA CYS A 244 -20.64 -5.20 1.19
C CYS A 244 -21.60 -4.18 0.57
N THR A 245 -21.18 -2.93 0.47
CA THR A 245 -21.98 -1.83 -0.09
C THR A 245 -21.57 -1.46 -1.51
N GLU A 246 -20.27 -1.51 -1.81
CA GLU A 246 -19.72 -1.08 -3.09
C GLU A 246 -18.54 -1.95 -3.51
N ILE A 247 -18.41 -2.17 -4.83
CA ILE A 247 -17.31 -2.93 -5.41
C ILE A 247 -16.71 -2.10 -6.55
N PHE A 248 -15.43 -1.78 -6.46
CA PHE A 248 -14.67 -1.23 -7.58
C PHE A 248 -14.30 -2.36 -8.56
N LEU A 249 -14.80 -2.26 -9.80
CA LEU A 249 -14.57 -3.25 -10.85
C LEU A 249 -13.59 -2.73 -11.90
N GLY A 250 -12.42 -3.37 -11.97
CA GLY A 250 -11.49 -3.12 -13.07
C GLY A 250 -11.90 -3.92 -14.31
N ILE A 251 -12.58 -3.30 -15.28
CA ILE A 251 -12.87 -3.88 -16.60
C ILE A 251 -11.81 -3.46 -17.64
N GLU A 252 -11.37 -2.19 -17.57
CA GLU A 252 -10.45 -1.45 -18.45
C GLU A 252 -10.89 -1.26 -19.90
N THR A 253 -11.40 -2.30 -20.56
CA THR A 253 -11.74 -2.22 -21.98
C THR A 253 -12.80 -3.24 -22.38
N GLY A 254 -13.72 -2.83 -23.26
CA GLY A 254 -14.70 -3.71 -23.90
C GLY A 254 -14.19 -4.42 -25.16
N SER A 255 -12.92 -4.23 -25.56
CA SER A 255 -12.36 -4.91 -26.74
C SER A 255 -11.72 -6.24 -26.36
N THR A 256 -12.22 -7.34 -26.92
CA THR A 256 -11.64 -8.68 -26.74
C THR A 256 -10.17 -8.73 -27.17
N LYS A 257 -9.81 -8.00 -28.23
CA LYS A 257 -8.42 -7.88 -28.68
C LYS A 257 -7.56 -7.21 -27.60
N LEU A 258 -7.99 -6.04 -27.12
CA LEU A 258 -7.23 -5.31 -26.10
C LEU A 258 -7.14 -6.07 -24.79
N GLN A 259 -8.18 -6.80 -24.36
CA GLN A 259 -8.13 -7.67 -23.18
C GLN A 259 -6.97 -8.68 -23.26
N LYS A 260 -6.73 -9.26 -24.45
CA LYS A 260 -5.62 -10.18 -24.71
C LYS A 260 -4.28 -9.44 -24.72
N ASP A 261 -4.20 -8.33 -25.44
CA ASP A 261 -2.97 -7.52 -25.58
C ASP A 261 -2.47 -7.06 -24.20
N ILE A 262 -3.39 -6.59 -23.34
CA ILE A 262 -3.04 -6.14 -21.99
C ILE A 262 -2.92 -7.28 -20.96
N LYS A 263 -3.14 -8.53 -21.40
CA LYS A 263 -3.18 -9.75 -20.58
C LYS A 263 -4.11 -9.65 -19.36
N LYS A 264 -5.21 -8.92 -19.48
CA LYS A 264 -6.26 -8.93 -18.45
C LYS A 264 -7.23 -10.08 -18.70
N ASN A 265 -7.41 -10.47 -19.96
CA ASN A 265 -8.06 -11.72 -20.37
C ASN A 265 -9.45 -11.93 -19.75
N LEU A 266 -10.22 -10.87 -19.53
CA LEU A 266 -11.61 -11.03 -19.09
C LEU A 266 -12.45 -11.69 -20.17
N LYS A 267 -13.32 -12.63 -19.77
CA LYS A 267 -14.37 -13.16 -20.64
C LYS A 267 -15.50 -12.14 -20.72
N LEU A 268 -15.42 -11.26 -21.71
CA LEU A 268 -16.34 -10.12 -21.83
C LEU A 268 -17.81 -10.51 -21.95
N SER A 269 -18.13 -11.70 -22.47
CA SER A 269 -19.52 -12.22 -22.50
C SER A 269 -20.14 -12.49 -21.12
N ARG A 270 -19.41 -12.27 -20.02
CA ARG A 270 -19.92 -12.33 -18.63
C ARG A 270 -20.13 -10.93 -18.04
N VAL A 271 -19.81 -9.88 -18.81
CA VAL A 271 -19.87 -8.47 -18.39
C VAL A 271 -21.10 -7.78 -18.99
N TRP A 272 -21.52 -8.23 -20.18
CA TRP A 272 -22.69 -7.78 -20.93
C TRP A 272 -23.43 -8.99 -21.51
#